data_AF-A0A438JLJ7-F1
#
_entry.id   AF-A0A438JLJ7-F1
#
_cell.length_a   1.000
_cell.length_b   1.000
_cell.length_c   1.000
_cell.angle_alpha   90.00
_cell.angle_beta   90.00
_cell.angle_gamma   90.00
#
_symmetry.space_group_name_H-M   'P 1'
#
loop_
_entity.id
_entity.type
_entity.pdbx_description
1 polymer ?
#
loop_
_entity_poly.entity_id
_entity_poly.type
_entity_poly.pdbx_seq_one_letter_code
_entity_poly.pdbx_strand_id
1 'polypeptide(L)'
;MAGEAKGEAVATQKKNNLPENIRLRALDLVNIRPSPGIHALADMMEKGTKAKWGNCIGSVLFPFTIVLQDDLLDYVCQAKATTDRKKQSQEVAYTFLIVKLVLKLFGIKAAAFLLHRVPNHTTLCFSNIVGPIEEIGFYGQAFIAPSCCGQATPCNLNKHNNCVLVSGLIVHFLSYTNKMTFILSVDEAIIPDPHQLCDDIEETLKLMKDVVIARGIVKENLIK
;
A
#
# COMPACT_ATOMS: atom_id res chain seq x y z
N MET A 1 -20.60 -24.63 34.97
CA MET A 1 -21.28 -23.74 34.00
C MET A 1 -20.20 -23.15 33.11
N ALA A 2 -20.04 -23.71 31.92
CA ALA A 2 -19.15 -23.18 30.91
C ALA A 2 -19.86 -21.99 30.24
N GLY A 3 -19.26 -20.81 30.32
CA GLY A 3 -19.75 -19.63 29.60
C GLY A 3 -19.37 -19.72 28.14
N GLU A 4 -20.37 -19.76 27.27
CA GLU A 4 -20.18 -19.68 25.82
C GLU A 4 -19.54 -18.33 25.46
N ALA A 5 -18.40 -18.40 24.76
CA ALA A 5 -17.83 -17.25 24.07
C ALA A 5 -18.79 -16.86 22.94
N LYS A 6 -19.40 -15.68 23.06
CA LYS A 6 -20.17 -15.07 21.98
C LYS A 6 -19.20 -14.70 20.86
N GLY A 7 -19.20 -15.48 19.77
CA GLY A 7 -18.60 -15.04 18.51
C GLY A 7 -19.29 -13.77 18.03
N GLU A 8 -18.53 -12.73 17.74
CA GLU A 8 -19.06 -11.52 17.11
C GLU A 8 -19.63 -11.89 15.74
N ALA A 9 -20.90 -11.54 15.53
CA ALA A 9 -21.58 -11.79 14.27
C ALA A 9 -21.05 -10.82 13.22
N VAL A 10 -20.50 -11.36 12.13
CA VAL A 10 -20.08 -10.60 10.94
C VAL A 10 -21.24 -9.71 10.48
N ALA A 11 -21.00 -8.40 10.36
CA ALA A 11 -22.00 -7.42 9.98
C ALA A 11 -22.53 -7.69 8.56
N THR A 12 -23.77 -8.18 8.45
CA THR A 12 -24.49 -8.32 7.17
C THR A 12 -25.02 -6.97 6.69
N GLN A 13 -25.31 -6.81 5.39
CA GLN A 13 -25.89 -5.59 4.79
C GLN A 13 -27.09 -5.00 5.57
N LYS A 14 -27.83 -5.84 6.31
CA LYS A 14 -29.02 -5.45 7.08
C LYS A 14 -28.75 -4.52 8.29
N LYS A 15 -27.50 -4.32 8.70
CA LYS A 15 -27.11 -3.38 9.78
C LYS A 15 -25.92 -2.52 9.37
N ASN A 16 -26.08 -1.72 8.32
CA ASN A 16 -25.03 -0.80 7.89
C ASN A 16 -25.08 0.50 8.69
N ASN A 17 -24.06 0.75 9.51
CA ASN A 17 -23.90 2.00 10.28
C ASN A 17 -23.02 3.04 9.54
N LEU A 18 -22.65 2.78 8.28
CA LEU A 18 -21.81 3.69 7.51
C LEU A 18 -22.59 4.95 7.10
N PRO A 19 -21.95 6.13 7.13
CA PRO A 19 -22.58 7.36 6.64
C PRO A 19 -23.01 7.23 5.18
N GLU A 20 -24.23 7.67 4.88
CA GLU A 20 -24.69 7.80 3.50
C GLU A 20 -23.79 8.84 2.80
N ASN A 21 -22.99 8.39 1.82
CA ASN A 21 -22.03 9.19 1.02
C ASN A 21 -20.61 9.37 1.59
N ILE A 22 -20.08 8.40 2.35
CA ILE A 22 -18.65 8.41 2.66
C ILE A 22 -17.82 8.36 1.36
N ARG A 23 -16.89 9.30 1.21
CA ARG A 23 -15.97 9.37 0.06
C ARG A 23 -14.55 9.18 0.54
N LEU A 24 -14.02 7.97 0.34
CA LEU A 24 -12.63 7.68 0.64
C LEU A 24 -11.85 7.57 -0.66
N ARG A 25 -10.66 8.17 -0.65
CA ARG A 25 -9.72 8.09 -1.77
C ARG A 25 -8.41 7.55 -1.23
N ALA A 26 -7.92 6.49 -1.86
CA ALA A 26 -6.61 5.97 -1.57
C ALA A 26 -5.61 6.47 -2.62
N LEU A 27 -4.38 6.70 -2.20
CA LEU A 27 -3.25 6.91 -3.09
C LEU A 27 -2.44 5.61 -3.16
N ASP A 28 -2.26 5.07 -4.35
CA ASP A 28 -1.34 3.95 -4.57
C ASP A 28 -0.06 4.46 -5.21
N LEU A 29 1.08 4.17 -4.58
CA LEU A 29 2.41 4.58 -5.04
C LEU A 29 3.08 3.43 -5.76
N VAL A 30 3.33 3.63 -7.06
CA VAL A 30 3.81 2.57 -7.95
C VAL A 30 5.17 2.96 -8.51
N ASN A 31 6.14 2.06 -8.37
CA ASN A 31 7.40 2.19 -9.09
C ASN A 31 7.16 1.86 -10.57
N ILE A 32 7.27 2.86 -11.45
CA ILE A 32 7.09 2.69 -12.91
C ILE A 32 8.25 1.97 -13.58
N ARG A 33 9.35 1.75 -12.83
CA ARG A 33 10.46 1.00 -13.37
C ARG A 33 10.06 -0.47 -13.52
N PRO A 34 10.41 -1.13 -14.64
CA PRO A 34 10.36 -2.59 -14.70
C PRO A 34 11.16 -3.13 -13.51
N SER A 35 10.57 -4.03 -12.70
CA SER A 35 11.22 -4.61 -11.53
C SER A 35 12.58 -5.18 -11.95
N PRO A 36 13.71 -4.54 -11.60
CA PRO A 36 15.00 -5.07 -11.98
C PRO A 36 15.21 -6.36 -11.20
N GLY A 37 15.62 -7.43 -11.89
CA GLY A 37 16.16 -8.60 -11.19
C GLY A 37 17.37 -8.19 -10.34
N ILE A 38 17.76 -9.04 -9.40
CA ILE A 38 18.85 -8.80 -8.45
C ILE A 38 20.14 -8.39 -9.19
N HIS A 39 20.44 -9.03 -10.31
CA HIS A 39 21.57 -8.70 -11.18
C HIS A 39 21.52 -7.25 -11.70
N ALA A 40 20.36 -6.79 -12.15
CA ALA A 40 20.21 -5.41 -12.61
C ALA A 40 20.33 -4.38 -11.48
N LEU A 41 20.07 -4.77 -10.22
CA LEU A 41 20.37 -3.91 -9.06
C LEU A 41 21.87 -3.87 -8.76
N ALA A 42 22.57 -5.02 -8.85
CA ALA A 42 24.02 -5.10 -8.68
C ALA A 42 24.76 -4.27 -9.73
N ASP A 43 24.36 -4.37 -11.01
CA ASP A 43 24.92 -3.57 -12.10
C ASP A 43 24.74 -2.06 -11.88
N MET A 44 23.66 -1.66 -11.22
CA MET A 44 23.43 -0.26 -10.87
C MET A 44 24.25 0.22 -9.68
N MET A 45 24.64 -0.68 -8.78
CA MET A 45 25.49 -0.38 -7.64
C MET A 45 26.97 -0.28 -8.03
N GLU A 46 27.34 -0.80 -9.20
CA GLU A 46 28.70 -0.75 -9.71
C GLU A 46 29.11 0.69 -10.05
N LYS A 47 30.34 1.06 -9.65
CA LYS A 47 30.86 2.42 -9.86
C LYS A 47 31.09 2.68 -11.34
N GLY A 48 30.61 3.82 -11.83
CA GLY A 48 30.84 4.26 -13.21
C GLY A 48 29.83 3.75 -14.23
N THR A 49 28.78 3.05 -13.80
CA THR A 49 27.72 2.62 -14.71
C THR A 49 26.83 3.80 -15.10
N LYS A 50 26.35 3.79 -16.35
CA LYS A 50 25.38 4.80 -16.87
C LYS A 50 23.95 4.52 -16.39
N ALA A 51 23.76 3.48 -15.59
CA ALA A 51 22.45 3.09 -15.11
C ALA A 51 21.94 4.13 -14.10
N LYS A 52 20.71 4.62 -14.28
CA LYS A 52 20.14 5.62 -13.39
C LYS A 52 19.80 4.98 -12.04
N TRP A 53 20.47 5.43 -10.98
CA TRP A 53 20.19 5.07 -9.59
C TRP A 53 18.89 5.71 -9.08
N GLY A 54 18.13 4.97 -8.26
CA GLY A 54 16.93 5.45 -7.58
C GLY A 54 15.59 4.92 -8.13
N ASN A 55 14.50 5.24 -7.41
CA ASN A 55 13.14 4.84 -7.76
C ASN A 55 12.49 5.83 -8.73
N CYS A 56 11.71 5.32 -9.67
CA CYS A 56 10.83 6.13 -10.50
C CYS A 56 9.41 5.92 -10.01
N ILE A 57 8.92 6.78 -9.13
CA ILE A 57 7.61 6.59 -8.49
C ILE A 57 6.58 7.47 -9.18
N GLY A 58 5.51 6.85 -9.67
CA GLY A 58 4.27 7.53 -9.99
C GLY A 58 3.20 7.18 -8.97
N SER A 59 2.07 7.87 -9.06
CA SER A 59 0.92 7.63 -8.21
C SER A 59 -0.35 7.43 -9.00
N VAL A 60 -1.29 6.71 -8.41
CA VAL A 60 -2.64 6.52 -8.94
C VAL A 60 -3.66 6.73 -7.84
N LEU A 61 -4.70 7.52 -8.12
CA LEU A 61 -5.81 7.75 -7.21
C LEU A 61 -6.81 6.62 -7.32
N PHE A 62 -7.06 5.93 -6.22
CA PHE A 62 -7.98 4.82 -6.17
C PHE A 62 -9.27 5.22 -5.43
N PRO A 63 -10.46 5.01 -6.01
CA PRO A 63 -11.70 5.16 -5.26
C PRO A 63 -11.77 4.03 -4.23
N PHE A 64 -11.82 4.37 -2.95
CA PHE A 64 -11.90 3.40 -1.88
C PHE A 64 -13.33 3.37 -1.35
N THR A 65 -14.07 2.31 -1.66
CA THR A 65 -15.48 2.17 -1.27
C THR A 65 -15.57 1.17 -0.14
N ILE A 66 -16.10 1.60 1.00
CA ILE A 66 -16.48 0.70 2.09
C ILE A 66 -17.93 0.33 1.88
N VAL A 67 -18.17 -0.94 1.61
CA VAL A 67 -19.50 -1.52 1.40
C VAL A 67 -19.56 -2.86 2.12
N LEU A 68 -20.71 -3.25 2.64
CA LEU A 68 -20.91 -4.60 3.18
C LEU A 68 -21.26 -5.55 2.02
N GLN A 69 -20.47 -6.61 1.85
CA GLN A 69 -20.69 -7.64 0.84
C GLN A 69 -21.17 -8.92 1.50
N ASP A 70 -22.03 -9.66 0.80
CA ASP A 70 -22.47 -10.98 1.24
C ASP A 70 -21.40 -12.05 0.96
N ASP A 71 -20.65 -11.92 -0.14
CA ASP A 71 -19.49 -12.77 -0.46
C ASP A 71 -18.17 -12.02 -0.17
N LEU A 72 -17.31 -12.64 0.64
CA LEU A 72 -15.99 -12.10 0.97
C LEU A 72 -15.10 -11.93 -0.27
N LEU A 73 -15.26 -12.77 -1.30
CA LEU A 73 -14.46 -12.66 -2.54
C LEU A 73 -14.93 -11.52 -3.45
N ASP A 74 -16.12 -10.96 -3.25
CA ASP A 74 -16.60 -9.82 -4.04
C ASP A 74 -15.72 -8.58 -3.81
N TYR A 75 -15.22 -8.39 -2.58
CA TYR A 75 -14.23 -7.34 -2.30
C TYR A 75 -13.00 -7.47 -3.20
N VAL A 76 -12.45 -8.68 -3.33
CA VAL A 76 -11.25 -8.96 -4.13
C VAL A 76 -11.54 -8.75 -5.62
N CYS A 77 -12.67 -9.26 -6.11
CA CYS A 77 -13.08 -9.12 -7.50
C CYS A 77 -13.28 -7.64 -7.89
N GLN A 78 -13.97 -6.86 -7.06
CA GLN A 78 -14.20 -5.43 -7.30
C GLN A 78 -12.90 -4.62 -7.23
N ALA A 79 -12.04 -4.90 -6.24
CA ALA A 79 -10.73 -4.29 -6.14
C ALA A 79 -9.88 -4.60 -7.37
N LYS A 80 -9.87 -5.85 -7.82
CA LYS A 80 -9.16 -6.29 -9.03
C LYS A 80 -9.66 -5.57 -10.29
N ALA A 81 -10.97 -5.52 -10.51
CA ALA A 81 -11.55 -4.84 -11.67
C ALA A 81 -11.18 -3.34 -11.70
N THR A 82 -11.22 -2.69 -10.53
CA THR A 82 -10.83 -1.27 -10.41
C THR A 82 -9.35 -1.07 -10.67
N THR A 83 -8.50 -1.95 -10.13
CA THR A 83 -7.05 -1.93 -10.37
C THR A 83 -6.70 -2.16 -11.83
N ASP A 84 -7.32 -3.13 -12.49
CA ASP A 84 -7.05 -3.44 -13.89
C ASP A 84 -7.45 -2.26 -14.79
N ARG A 85 -8.56 -1.58 -14.50
CA ARG A 85 -8.93 -0.31 -15.16
C ARG A 85 -7.90 0.80 -14.91
N LYS A 86 -7.41 0.93 -13.67
CA LYS A 86 -6.41 1.95 -13.30
C LYS A 86 -5.03 1.69 -13.88
N LYS A 87 -4.66 0.43 -14.12
CA LYS A 87 -3.46 0.08 -14.88
C LYS A 87 -3.58 0.54 -16.35
N GLN A 88 -4.76 0.39 -16.94
CA GLN A 88 -5.00 0.80 -18.32
C GLN A 88 -5.04 2.32 -18.51
N SER A 89 -5.36 3.11 -17.47
CA SER A 89 -5.45 4.58 -17.57
C SER A 89 -4.09 5.29 -17.73
N GLN A 90 -2.97 4.59 -17.56
CA GLN A 90 -1.61 5.15 -17.60
C GLN A 90 -1.39 6.31 -16.61
N GLU A 91 -2.25 6.44 -15.58
CA GLU A 91 -2.23 7.54 -14.62
C GLU A 91 -0.87 7.64 -13.91
N VAL A 92 -0.27 6.49 -13.57
CA VAL A 92 1.05 6.39 -12.95
C VAL A 92 2.15 7.00 -13.83
N ALA A 93 2.11 6.76 -15.15
CA ALA A 93 3.10 7.32 -16.07
C ALA A 93 2.95 8.84 -16.19
N TYR A 94 1.70 9.33 -16.29
CA TYR A 94 1.41 10.75 -16.37
C TYR A 94 1.80 11.50 -15.10
N THR A 95 1.50 10.96 -13.91
CA THR A 95 1.86 11.60 -12.64
C THR A 95 3.37 11.73 -12.48
N PHE A 96 4.13 10.69 -12.81
CA PHE A 96 5.59 10.75 -12.84
C PHE A 96 6.11 11.82 -13.82
N LEU A 97 5.57 11.87 -15.04
CA LEU A 97 5.97 12.85 -16.06
C LEU A 97 5.68 14.29 -15.62
N ILE A 98 4.51 14.55 -15.04
CA ILE A 98 4.11 15.88 -14.55
C ILE A 98 5.05 16.34 -13.43
N VAL A 99 5.31 15.49 -12.43
CA VAL A 99 6.22 15.82 -11.33
C VAL A 99 7.62 16.14 -11.86
N LYS A 100 8.12 15.33 -12.80
CA LYS A 100 9.42 15.52 -13.44
C LYS A 100 9.48 16.81 -14.27
N LEU A 101 8.41 17.13 -14.99
CA LEU A 101 8.32 18.37 -15.77
C LEU A 101 8.33 19.58 -14.84
N VAL A 102 7.55 19.53 -13.76
CA VAL A 102 7.48 20.62 -12.77
C VAL A 102 8.81 20.83 -12.07
N LEU A 103 9.50 19.74 -11.70
CA LEU A 103 10.83 19.81 -11.14
C LEU A 103 11.82 20.51 -12.09
N LYS A 104 11.74 20.23 -13.40
CA LYS A 104 12.61 20.84 -14.40
C LYS A 104 12.29 22.30 -14.69
N LEU A 105 11.01 22.64 -14.79
CA LEU A 105 10.56 23.98 -15.20
C LEU A 105 10.51 24.97 -14.03
N PHE A 106 10.08 24.50 -12.86
CA PHE A 106 9.75 25.34 -11.71
C PHE A 106 10.60 25.02 -10.46
N GLY A 107 11.49 24.03 -10.55
CA GLY A 107 12.43 23.66 -9.50
C GLY A 107 11.82 22.84 -8.36
N ILE A 108 12.68 22.51 -7.39
CA ILE A 108 12.38 21.55 -6.31
C ILE A 108 11.25 22.00 -5.39
N LYS A 109 11.10 23.31 -5.14
CA LYS A 109 10.04 23.84 -4.26
C LYS A 109 8.64 23.58 -4.84
N ALA A 110 8.46 23.79 -6.14
CA ALA A 110 7.19 23.57 -6.81
C ALA A 110 6.86 22.07 -6.92
N ALA A 111 7.88 21.25 -7.22
CA ALA A 111 7.72 19.80 -7.24
C ALA A 111 7.33 19.24 -5.87
N ALA A 112 7.99 19.70 -4.80
CA ALA A 112 7.64 19.33 -3.43
C ALA A 112 6.20 19.73 -3.09
N PHE A 113 5.79 20.96 -3.43
CA PHE A 113 4.41 21.42 -3.22
C PHE A 113 3.37 20.49 -3.89
N LEU A 114 3.60 20.07 -5.14
CA LEU A 114 2.71 19.14 -5.82
C LEU A 114 2.70 17.76 -5.16
N LEU A 115 3.87 17.24 -4.79
CA LEU A 115 4.02 15.95 -4.11
C LEU A 115 3.34 15.94 -2.74
N HIS A 116 3.28 17.06 -2.02
CA HIS A 116 2.51 17.16 -0.78
C HIS A 116 1.01 17.34 -1.02
N ARG A 117 0.61 18.07 -2.06
CA ARG A 117 -0.80 18.42 -2.27
C ARG A 117 -1.67 17.21 -2.62
N VAL A 118 -1.18 16.26 -3.40
CA VAL A 118 -1.99 15.10 -3.81
C VAL A 118 -2.29 14.17 -2.62
N PRO A 119 -1.29 13.69 -1.85
CA PRO A 119 -1.53 12.81 -0.70
C PRO A 119 -2.37 13.45 0.40
N ASN A 120 -2.19 14.75 0.67
CA ASN A 120 -2.95 15.46 1.71
C ASN A 120 -4.45 15.61 1.37
N HIS A 121 -4.87 15.27 0.13
CA HIS A 121 -6.28 15.26 -0.29
C HIS A 121 -6.83 13.83 -0.45
N THR A 122 -6.09 12.84 0.06
CA THR A 122 -6.46 11.42 0.11
C THR A 122 -6.60 10.95 1.55
N THR A 123 -7.44 9.94 1.77
CA THR A 123 -7.74 9.40 3.10
C THR A 123 -6.65 8.42 3.55
N LEU A 124 -6.21 7.55 2.66
CA LEU A 124 -5.18 6.56 2.94
C LEU A 124 -4.17 6.48 1.79
N CYS A 125 -2.99 5.96 2.09
CA CYS A 125 -1.99 5.60 1.10
C CYS A 125 -1.71 4.10 1.23
N PHE A 126 -1.50 3.41 0.12
CA PHE A 126 -0.94 2.07 0.19
C PHE A 126 0.12 1.86 -0.89
N SER A 127 0.98 0.89 -0.66
CA SER A 127 1.90 0.41 -1.68
C SER A 127 2.19 -1.06 -1.50
N ASN A 128 2.72 -1.68 -2.55
CA ASN A 128 3.15 -3.07 -2.52
C ASN A 128 4.54 -3.21 -3.13
N ILE A 129 5.40 -3.98 -2.47
CA ILE A 129 6.72 -4.34 -2.95
C ILE A 129 6.81 -5.87 -3.00
N VAL A 130 7.04 -6.41 -4.19
CA VAL A 130 7.41 -7.82 -4.36
C VAL A 130 8.93 -7.90 -4.34
N GLY A 131 9.45 -8.39 -3.22
CA GLY A 131 10.85 -8.71 -3.03
C GLY A 131 11.24 -10.05 -3.66
N PRO A 132 12.54 -10.38 -3.64
CA PRO A 132 13.04 -11.64 -4.15
C PRO A 132 12.53 -12.84 -3.34
N ILE A 133 12.45 -13.99 -4.01
CA ILE A 133 12.07 -15.27 -3.40
C ILE A 133 13.26 -15.87 -2.63
N GLU A 134 14.48 -15.59 -3.09
CA GLU A 134 15.72 -15.97 -2.45
C GLU A 134 16.08 -14.98 -1.34
N GLU A 135 16.66 -15.50 -0.26
CA GLU A 135 17.17 -14.64 0.82
C GLU A 135 18.39 -13.88 0.32
N ILE A 136 18.30 -12.55 0.31
CA ILE A 136 19.40 -11.67 -0.08
C ILE A 136 19.88 -10.93 1.15
N GLY A 137 21.19 -11.00 1.39
CA GLY A 137 21.85 -10.13 2.35
C GLY A 137 22.18 -8.78 1.73
N PHE A 138 21.81 -7.67 2.37
CA PHE A 138 22.35 -6.35 2.10
C PHE A 138 23.22 -5.93 3.28
N TYR A 139 24.53 -5.75 3.06
CA TYR A 139 25.52 -5.45 4.11
C TYR A 139 25.49 -6.40 5.34
N GLY A 140 25.30 -7.71 5.11
CA GLY A 140 25.31 -8.72 6.18
C GLY A 140 24.02 -8.78 7.02
N GLN A 141 22.99 -8.04 6.64
CA GLN A 141 21.64 -8.12 7.19
C GLN A 141 20.68 -8.64 6.12
N ALA A 142 19.65 -9.38 6.51
CA ALA A 142 18.58 -9.76 5.57
C ALA A 142 18.01 -8.50 4.91
N PHE A 143 17.79 -8.55 3.59
CA PHE A 143 17.21 -7.45 2.83
C PHE A 143 15.80 -7.17 3.36
N ILE A 144 15.68 -6.18 4.22
CA ILE A 144 14.41 -5.57 4.57
C ILE A 144 14.19 -4.51 3.50
N ALA A 145 13.19 -4.72 2.64
CA ALA A 145 12.86 -3.73 1.63
C ALA A 145 12.64 -2.37 2.33
N PRO A 146 13.33 -1.30 1.91
CA PRO A 146 13.18 0.00 2.54
C PRO A 146 11.74 0.48 2.33
N SER A 147 10.92 0.37 3.37
CA SER A 147 9.61 1.02 3.45
C SER A 147 9.82 2.53 3.51
N CYS A 148 8.84 3.30 3.06
CA CYS A 148 8.88 4.75 3.16
C CYS A 148 9.07 5.17 4.64
N CYS A 149 10.24 5.70 5.00
CA CYS A 149 10.43 6.32 6.30
C CYS A 149 9.72 7.68 6.32
N GLY A 150 8.84 7.88 7.32
CA GLY A 150 8.21 9.16 7.61
C GLY A 150 6.72 9.20 7.26
N GLN A 151 5.89 8.67 8.15
CA GLN A 151 4.59 9.29 8.39
C GLN A 151 4.90 10.61 9.09
N ALA A 152 4.67 11.75 8.44
CA ALA A 152 4.59 12.98 9.21
C ALA A 152 3.28 12.93 9.97
N THR A 153 3.35 12.51 11.22
CA THR A 153 2.52 13.18 12.21
C THR A 153 2.80 14.69 12.08
N PRO A 154 1.78 15.56 12.18
CA PRO A 154 1.98 16.99 12.30
C PRO A 154 2.60 17.30 13.66
N CYS A 155 3.85 16.87 13.87
CA CYS A 155 4.65 17.29 14.98
C CYS A 155 5.07 18.73 14.70
N ASN A 156 4.73 19.63 15.62
CA ASN A 156 5.30 20.98 15.73
C ASN A 156 6.84 21.00 15.93
N LEU A 157 7.56 19.90 15.67
CA LEU A 157 9.02 19.85 15.69
C LEU A 157 9.56 20.18 14.30
N ASN A 158 9.94 21.45 14.16
CA ASN A 158 10.68 22.05 13.08
C ASN A 158 9.88 22.33 11.79
N LYS A 159 9.66 23.64 11.59
CA LYS A 159 9.27 24.34 10.36
C LYS A 159 10.10 24.00 9.10
N HIS A 160 11.03 23.05 9.19
CA HIS A 160 12.01 22.66 8.18
C HIS A 160 11.91 21.20 7.74
N ASN A 161 11.00 20.40 8.31
CA ASN A 161 10.86 18.98 7.98
C ASN A 161 9.71 18.78 6.97
N ASN A 162 10.04 18.90 5.68
CA ASN A 162 9.14 18.54 4.58
C ASN A 162 9.00 17.01 4.53
N CYS A 163 8.00 16.48 5.22
CA CYS A 163 7.72 15.05 5.21
C CYS A 163 6.48 14.76 4.33
N VAL A 164 6.62 13.74 3.49
CA VAL A 164 6.01 13.71 2.14
C VAL A 164 4.58 13.18 2.12
N LEU A 165 4.07 12.58 3.19
CA LEU A 165 2.74 11.97 3.22
C LEU A 165 2.04 12.29 4.54
N VAL A 166 0.96 13.08 4.48
CA VAL A 166 -0.01 13.25 5.57
C VAL A 166 -1.28 12.53 5.17
N SER A 167 -1.24 11.20 5.22
CA SER A 167 -2.44 10.36 5.14
C SER A 167 -2.71 9.80 6.53
N GLY A 168 -3.96 9.77 6.98
CA GLY A 168 -4.30 9.26 8.32
C GLY A 168 -3.95 7.78 8.52
N LEU A 169 -3.84 7.05 7.40
CA LEU A 169 -3.44 5.64 7.34
C LEU A 169 -2.52 5.42 6.13
N ILE A 170 -1.38 4.76 6.35
CA ILE A 170 -0.50 4.26 5.30
C ILE A 170 -0.31 2.75 5.51
N VAL A 171 -0.51 1.98 4.45
CA VAL A 171 -0.36 0.51 4.45
C VAL A 171 0.68 0.09 3.44
N HIS A 172 1.79 -0.50 3.90
CA HIS A 172 2.82 -1.04 3.03
C HIS A 172 2.78 -2.56 3.04
N PHE A 173 2.49 -3.18 1.90
CA PHE A 173 2.64 -4.63 1.73
C PHE A 173 4.03 -4.95 1.19
N LEU A 174 4.68 -5.94 1.82
CA LEU A 174 5.97 -6.47 1.44
C LEU A 174 5.86 -7.98 1.31
N SER A 175 6.14 -8.50 0.11
CA SER A 175 6.30 -9.93 -0.11
C SER A 175 7.79 -10.26 -0.21
N TYR A 176 8.29 -11.15 0.63
CA TYR A 176 9.69 -11.58 0.65
C TYR A 176 9.81 -13.02 1.14
N THR A 177 10.59 -13.86 0.43
CA THR A 177 10.79 -15.27 0.81
C THR A 177 9.48 -16.01 1.11
N ASN A 178 8.51 -15.94 0.18
CA ASN A 178 7.14 -16.50 0.32
C ASN A 178 6.33 -16.02 1.54
N LYS A 179 6.81 -15.01 2.26
CA LYS A 179 6.08 -14.39 3.37
C LYS A 179 5.54 -13.05 2.91
N MET A 180 4.31 -12.75 3.29
CA MET A 180 3.74 -11.42 3.17
C MET A 180 3.77 -10.78 4.55
N THR A 181 4.41 -9.63 4.65
CA THR A 181 4.39 -8.75 5.81
C THR A 181 3.70 -7.47 5.38
N PHE A 182 2.89 -6.87 6.25
CA PHE A 182 2.39 -5.52 6.05
C PHE A 182 2.79 -4.62 7.21
N ILE A 183 2.96 -3.34 6.93
CA ILE A 183 3.32 -2.32 7.92
C ILE A 183 2.23 -1.25 7.87
N LEU A 184 1.66 -0.95 9.03
CA LEU A 184 0.73 0.17 9.20
C LEU A 184 1.47 1.37 9.78
N SER A 185 1.21 2.54 9.21
CA SER A 185 1.58 3.83 9.81
C SER A 185 0.33 4.68 9.93
N VAL A 186 0.04 5.10 11.16
CA VAL A 186 -1.30 5.51 11.57
C VAL A 186 -1.21 6.77 12.42
N ASP A 187 -2.15 7.68 12.22
CA ASP A 187 -2.41 8.75 13.18
C ASP A 187 -3.35 8.23 14.27
N GLU A 188 -2.83 8.03 15.49
CA GLU A 188 -3.61 7.52 16.63
C GLU A 188 -4.77 8.44 17.03
N ALA A 189 -4.75 9.72 16.65
CA ALA A 189 -5.90 10.60 16.83
C ALA A 189 -7.08 10.25 15.90
N ILE A 190 -6.81 9.54 14.79
CA ILE A 190 -7.80 9.12 13.79
C ILE A 190 -8.18 7.65 13.98
N ILE A 191 -7.21 6.78 14.27
CA ILE A 191 -7.41 5.34 14.52
C ILE A 191 -6.83 5.04 15.91
N PRO A 192 -7.68 5.05 16.96
CA PRO A 192 -7.22 4.96 18.35
C PRO A 192 -6.57 3.62 18.71
N ASP A 193 -6.91 2.55 18.01
CA ASP A 193 -6.33 1.22 18.20
C ASP A 193 -5.79 0.65 16.88
N PRO A 194 -4.52 0.98 16.54
CA PRO A 194 -3.87 0.42 15.37
C PRO A 194 -3.62 -1.09 15.47
N HIS A 195 -3.56 -1.66 16.68
CA HIS A 195 -3.33 -3.09 16.88
C HIS A 195 -4.57 -3.89 16.51
N GLN A 196 -5.75 -3.44 16.95
CA GLN A 196 -7.00 -4.04 16.51
C GLN A 196 -7.14 -4.01 14.98
N LEU A 197 -6.77 -2.89 14.34
CA LEU A 197 -6.79 -2.81 12.88
C LEU A 197 -5.83 -3.83 12.22
N CYS A 198 -4.65 -4.07 12.80
CA CYS A 198 -3.75 -5.11 12.34
C CYS A 198 -4.39 -6.50 12.45
N ASP A 199 -4.99 -6.82 13.61
CA ASP A 199 -5.63 -8.10 13.88
C ASP A 199 -6.81 -8.33 12.91
N ASP A 200 -7.64 -7.31 12.69
CA ASP A 200 -8.77 -7.35 11.76
C ASP A 200 -8.31 -7.61 10.31
N ILE A 201 -7.22 -6.96 9.87
CA ILE A 201 -6.63 -7.17 8.54
C ILE A 201 -6.12 -8.61 8.42
N GLU A 202 -5.39 -9.11 9.43
CA GLU A 202 -4.86 -10.47 9.44
C GLU A 202 -5.97 -11.51 9.40
N GLU A 203 -7.00 -11.37 10.25
CA GLU A 203 -8.16 -12.25 10.29
C GLU A 203 -8.90 -12.26 8.94
N THR A 204 -9.17 -11.08 8.38
CA THR A 204 -9.86 -10.96 7.09
C THR A 204 -9.09 -11.65 5.97
N LEU A 205 -7.76 -11.51 5.93
CA LEU A 205 -6.91 -12.18 4.94
C LEU A 205 -6.90 -13.71 5.12
N LYS A 206 -6.92 -14.21 6.36
CA LYS A 206 -7.07 -15.66 6.65
C LYS A 206 -8.42 -16.17 6.16
N LEU A 207 -9.51 -15.48 6.47
CA LEU A 207 -10.85 -15.84 6.01
C LEU A 207 -10.93 -15.88 4.48
N MET A 208 -10.36 -14.88 3.79
CA MET A 208 -10.30 -14.87 2.33
C MET A 208 -9.53 -16.08 1.78
N LYS A 209 -8.39 -16.41 2.38
CA LYS A 209 -7.59 -17.58 2.01
C LYS A 209 -8.38 -18.88 2.18
N ASP A 210 -9.06 -19.05 3.31
CA ASP A 210 -9.82 -20.27 3.62
C ASP A 210 -11.00 -20.45 2.65
N VAL A 211 -11.70 -19.36 2.30
CA VAL A 211 -12.77 -19.38 1.29
C VAL A 211 -12.23 -19.80 -0.08
N VAL A 212 -11.07 -19.29 -0.51
CA VAL A 212 -10.43 -19.66 -1.78
C VAL A 212 -10.06 -21.14 -1.82
N ILE A 213 -9.53 -21.69 -0.71
CA ILE A 213 -9.18 -23.11 -0.57
C ILE A 213 -10.45 -23.98 -0.60
N ALA A 214 -11.45 -23.63 0.20
CA ALA A 214 -12.71 -24.38 0.31
C ALA A 214 -13.46 -24.45 -1.03
N ARG A 215 -13.39 -23.38 -1.84
CA ARG A 215 -13.97 -23.34 -3.19
C ARG A 215 -13.12 -24.04 -4.27
N GLY A 216 -11.93 -24.53 -3.93
CA GLY A 216 -11.01 -25.18 -4.87
C GLY A 216 -10.45 -24.25 -5.94
N ILE A 217 -10.46 -22.93 -5.70
CA ILE A 217 -9.98 -21.92 -6.67
C ILE A 217 -8.45 -21.98 -6.79
N VAL A 218 -7.75 -22.39 -5.73
CA VAL A 218 -6.30 -22.64 -5.71
C VAL A 218 -6.05 -24.02 -5.09
N LYS A 219 -5.14 -24.81 -5.67
CA LYS A 219 -4.73 -26.09 -5.09
C LYS A 219 -3.84 -25.83 -3.87
N GLU A 220 -4.07 -26.56 -2.77
CA GLU A 220 -3.32 -26.50 -1.50
C GLU A 220 -1.78 -26.48 -1.67
N ASN A 221 -1.29 -27.12 -2.74
CA ASN A 221 0.14 -27.24 -3.06
C ASN A 221 0.81 -25.95 -3.56
N LEU A 222 0.07 -24.86 -3.79
CA LEU A 222 0.60 -23.56 -4.23
C LEU A 222 0.75 -22.53 -3.08
N ILE A 223 0.47 -22.94 -1.84
CA ILE A 223 0.40 -22.05 -0.66
C ILE A 223 1.54 -22.34 0.35
N LYS A 224 2.65 -22.94 -0.11
CA LYS A 224 3.84 -23.20 0.72
C LYS A 224 4.87 -22.09 0.63
#